data_AF-A0A7W1FUQ8-F1
#
_entry.id   AF-A0A7W1FUQ8-F1
#
_cell.length_a   1.000
_cell.length_b   1.000
_cell.length_c   1.000
_cell.angle_alpha   90.00
_cell.angle_beta   90.00
_cell.angle_gamma   90.00
#
_symmetry.space_group_name_H-M   'P 1'
#
loop_
_entity.id
_entity.type
_entity.pdbx_description
1 polymer ?
#
loop_
_entity_poly.entity_id
_entity_poly.type
_entity_poly.pdbx_seq_one_letter_code
_entity_poly.pdbx_strand_id
1 'polypeptide(L)' 'MGGPRVYGAADLLRGYLRAHKRRRLIVPVWLPGKAARMFRAGANLAPEQAVGHRTWEEFLADLVS' A
#
# COMPACT_ATOMS: atom_id res chain seq x y z
N MET A 1 -13.53 -1.20 -5.97
CA MET A 1 -12.65 -1.19 -7.16
C MET A 1 -11.22 -1.03 -6.69
N GLY A 2 -10.28 -1.83 -7.21
CA GLY A 2 -8.87 -1.83 -6.81
C GLY A 2 -7.92 -2.02 -7.99
N GLY A 3 -6.62 -1.87 -7.74
CA GLY A 3 -5.57 -2.20 -8.70
C GLY A 3 -5.31 -3.71 -8.78
N PRO A 4 -4.39 -4.14 -9.65
CA PRO A 4 -4.20 -5.56 -10.00
C PRO A 4 -3.53 -6.38 -8.89
N ARG A 5 -3.01 -5.74 -7.84
CA ARG A 5 -2.30 -6.39 -6.73
C ARG A 5 -2.61 -5.70 -5.39
N VAL A 6 -2.74 -6.53 -4.35
CA VAL A 6 -2.77 -6.09 -2.95
C VAL A 6 -1.33 -5.99 -2.43
N TYR A 7 -1.03 -4.93 -1.69
CA TYR A 7 0.29 -4.68 -1.12
C TYR A 7 0.22 -4.51 0.39
N GLY A 8 1.30 -4.92 1.07
CA GLY A 8 1.52 -4.54 2.46
C GLY A 8 1.76 -3.03 2.58
N ALA A 9 1.15 -2.38 3.57
CA ALA A 9 1.29 -0.94 3.78
C ALA A 9 2.77 -0.51 3.99
N ALA A 10 3.56 -1.32 4.69
CA ALA A 10 4.98 -1.06 4.89
C ALA A 10 5.76 -1.10 3.57
N ASP A 11 5.38 -1.97 2.64
CA ASP A 11 6.09 -2.13 1.36
C ASP A 11 5.79 -0.96 0.42
N LEU A 12 4.53 -0.49 0.40
CA LEU A 12 4.16 0.75 -0.29
C LEU A 12 5.01 1.93 0.23
N LEU A 13 5.04 2.11 1.55
CA LEU A 13 5.76 3.22 2.17
C LEU A 13 7.27 3.14 1.92
N ARG A 14 7.89 1.95 2.05
CA ARG A 14 9.31 1.75 1.74
C ARG A 14 9.62 2.04 0.28
N GLY A 15 8.79 1.54 -0.65
CA GLY A 15 8.94 1.78 -2.08
C GLY A 15 8.92 3.27 -2.41
N TYR A 16 7.93 3.99 -1.88
CA TYR A 16 7.82 5.44 -2.05
C TYR A 16 9.02 6.21 -1.48
N LEU A 17 9.43 5.90 -0.25
CA LEU A 17 10.57 6.55 0.39
C LEU A 17 11.87 6.32 -0.40
N ARG A 18 12.06 5.11 -0.94
CA ARG A 18 13.20 4.77 -1.80
C ARG A 18 13.15 5.56 -3.10
N ALA A 19 12.02 5.60 -3.79
CA ALA A 19 11.83 6.37 -5.02
C ALA A 19 12.15 7.86 -4.81
N HIS A 20 11.74 8.44 -3.69
CA HIS A 20 12.04 9.83 -3.33
C HIS A 20 13.41 10.06 -2.68
N LYS A 21 14.28 9.04 -2.56
CA LYS A 21 15.59 9.12 -1.90
C LYS A 21 15.51 9.67 -0.46
N ARG A 22 14.43 9.36 0.28
CA ARG A 22 14.20 9.79 1.67
C ARG A 22 14.45 8.63 2.64
N ARG A 23 15.21 8.89 3.72
CA ARG A 23 15.42 7.94 4.81
C ARG A 23 14.54 8.29 6.01
N ARG A 24 13.50 7.49 6.27
CA ARG A 24 12.58 7.65 7.41
C ARG A 24 12.34 6.30 8.09
N LEU A 25 12.19 6.33 9.42
CA LEU A 25 11.85 5.14 10.19
C LEU A 25 10.36 4.80 9.98
N ILE A 26 10.06 3.52 9.81
CA ILE A 26 8.69 3.00 9.76
C ILE A 26 8.49 2.15 11.01
N VAL A 27 7.63 2.63 11.92
CA VAL A 27 7.32 1.94 13.17
C VAL A 27 5.95 1.28 13.08
N PRO A 28 5.81 0.00 13.48
CA PRO A 28 4.50 -0.62 13.58
C PRO A 28 3.72 0.03 14.73
N VAL A 29 2.45 0.35 14.50
CA VAL A 29 1.54 0.87 15.54
C VAL A 29 0.38 -0.08 15.74
N TRP A 30 0.05 -0.35 17.00
CA TRP A 30 -1.14 -1.12 17.34
C TRP A 30 -2.35 -0.21 17.45
N LEU A 31 -3.34 -0.42 16.58
CA LEU A 31 -4.62 0.26 16.65
C LEU A 31 -5.69 -0.63 17.32
N PRO A 32 -6.38 -0.14 18.37
CA PRO A 32 -7.52 -0.82 18.97
C PRO A 32 -8.81 -0.65 18.16
N GLY A 33 -9.84 -1.43 18.51
CA GLY A 33 -11.22 -1.21 18.07
C GLY A 33 -11.67 -2.04 16.86
N LYS A 34 -12.98 -2.01 16.62
CA LYS A 34 -13.65 -2.81 15.57
C LYS A 34 -13.17 -2.42 14.17
N ALA A 35 -13.03 -1.12 13.89
CA ALA A 35 -12.55 -0.63 12.61
C ALA A 35 -11.14 -1.14 12.28
N ALA A 36 -10.21 -1.07 13.26
CA ALA A 36 -8.86 -1.60 13.08
C ALA A 36 -8.84 -3.11 12.82
N ARG A 37 -9.74 -3.88 13.47
CA ARG A 37 -9.90 -5.31 13.20
C ARG A 37 -10.39 -5.57 11.78
N MET A 38 -11.41 -4.83 11.31
CA MET A 38 -11.93 -4.99 9.95
C MET A 38 -10.90 -4.60 8.89
N PHE A 39 -10.14 -3.54 9.14
CA PHE A 39 -9.05 -3.12 8.26
C PHE A 39 -7.95 -4.20 8.19
N ARG A 40 -7.54 -4.78 9.32
CA ARG A 40 -6.60 -5.91 9.35
C ARG A 40 -7.14 -7.16 8.65
N ALA A 41 -8.47 -7.37 8.69
CA ALA A 41 -9.14 -8.44 7.96
C ALA A 41 -9.28 -8.14 6.45
N GLY A 42 -8.78 -7.00 5.97
CA GLY A 42 -8.78 -6.65 4.55
C GLY A 42 -10.09 -6.04 4.04
N ALA A 43 -10.99 -5.56 4.92
CA ALA A 43 -12.28 -5.00 4.51
C ALA A 43 -12.16 -3.72 3.64
N ASN A 44 -10.97 -3.12 3.59
CA ASN A 44 -10.64 -1.99 2.70
C ASN A 44 -10.04 -2.42 1.36
N LEU A 45 -9.79 -3.71 1.16
CA LEU A 45 -9.24 -4.27 -0.06
C LEU A 45 -10.38 -4.61 -1.03
N ALA A 46 -10.06 -4.75 -2.31
CA ALA A 46 -11.02 -5.11 -3.34
C ALA A 46 -10.44 -6.12 -4.35
N PRO A 47 -9.91 -7.29 -3.91
CA PRO A 47 -9.30 -8.27 -4.81
C PRO A 47 -10.29 -8.84 -5.83
N GLU A 48 -11.58 -8.96 -5.47
CA GLU A 48 -12.65 -9.43 -6.36
C GLU A 48 -13.09 -8.37 -7.38
N GLN A 49 -12.61 -7.13 -7.24
CA GLN A 49 -12.93 -6.00 -8.12
C GLN A 49 -11.67 -5.22 -8.52
N ALA A 50 -10.60 -5.97 -8.84
CA ALA A 50 -9.31 -5.47 -9.31
C ALA A 50 -9.37 -5.02 -10.79
N VAL A 51 -10.11 -3.93 -11.06
CA VAL A 51 -10.33 -3.40 -12.42
C VAL A 51 -9.24 -2.42 -12.88
N GLY A 52 -8.40 -1.93 -11.96
CA GLY A 52 -7.25 -1.10 -12.32
C GLY A 52 -6.11 -1.94 -12.90
N HIS A 53 -5.38 -1.36 -13.85
CA HIS A 53 -4.29 -2.07 -14.55
C HIS A 53 -2.89 -1.66 -14.10
N ARG A 54 -2.71 -0.44 -13.58
CA ARG A 54 -1.40 0.06 -13.15
C ARG A 54 -1.01 -0.52 -11.79
N THR A 55 0.20 -1.06 -11.73
CA THR A 55 0.84 -1.58 -10.52
C THR A 55 1.51 -0.47 -9.73
N TRP A 56 1.90 -0.80 -8.48
CA TRP A 56 2.66 0.12 -7.65
C TRP A 56 4.06 0.39 -8.23
N GLU A 57 4.69 -0.64 -8.78
CA GLU A 57 6.04 -0.56 -9.36
C GLU A 57 6.07 0.34 -10.60
N GLU A 58 5.10 0.22 -11.50
CA GLU A 58 4.95 1.12 -12.65
C GLU A 58 4.72 2.56 -12.20
N PHE A 59 3.89 2.76 -11.18
CA PHE A 59 3.72 4.09 -10.60
C PHE A 59 5.03 4.68 -10.08
N LEU A 60 5.82 3.89 -9.34
CA LEU A 60 7.10 4.36 -8.80
C LEU A 60 8.14 4.60 -9.89
N ALA A 61 8.16 3.80 -10.97
CA ALA A 61 9.06 3.99 -12.09
C ALA A 61 8.80 5.33 -12.78
N ASP A 62 7.54 5.65 -13.07
CA ASP A 62 7.15 6.92 -13.69
C ASP A 62 7.45 8.13 -12.79
N LEU A 63 7.43 7.95 -11.46
CA LEU A 63 7.68 9.00 -10.49
C LEU A 63 9.15 9.44 -10.42
N VAL A 64 10.09 8.60 -10.87
CA VAL A 64 11.54 8.84 -10.82
C VAL A 64 12.18 9.10 -12.20
N SER A 65 11.36 9.04 -13.26
CA SER A 65 11.73 9.42 -14.63
C SER A 65 11.76 10.94 -14.84
#